data_AF-A0AAV2SQN9-F1
#
_entry.id   AF-A0AAV2SQN9-F1
#
_cell.length_a   1.000
_cell.length_b   1.000
_cell.length_c   1.000
_cell.angle_alpha   90.00
_cell.angle_beta   90.00
_cell.angle_gamma   90.00
#
_symmetry.space_group_name_H-M   'P 1'
#
loop_
_entity.id
_entity.type
_entity.pdbx_description
1 polymer ?
#
loop_
_entity_poly.entity_id
_entity_poly.type
_entity_poly.pdbx_seq_one_letter_code
_entity_poly.pdbx_strand_id
1 'polypeptide(L)'
;MPPKADKAAAVTAEESTGYGIQYTQWNRPPPRFDGEVKKWPIWCQRFQNHCTRIGTDHVLEGKEVDDETEAMRHKKMVHMDLLECLDDQSVNLIKHVKDKDGAKCWKILVAHFEGSCEDKVNATIKEFGNLKMGEEESMAEYIARADNIKEIFVNNSVLLDDKFII
;
A
#
# COMPACT_ATOMS: atom_id res chain seq x y z
N MET A 1 -40.88 62.85 23.33
CA MET A 1 -39.70 63.69 22.99
C MET A 1 -38.54 63.23 23.87
N PRO A 2 -37.30 63.23 23.34
CA PRO A 2 -36.43 62.05 23.13
C PRO A 2 -35.18 62.08 24.06
N PRO A 3 -34.01 61.41 23.82
CA PRO A 3 -33.65 60.19 23.04
C PRO A 3 -32.64 59.20 23.74
N LYS A 4 -32.44 58.03 23.07
CA LYS A 4 -31.19 57.25 22.80
C LYS A 4 -30.43 56.49 23.91
N ALA A 5 -30.23 55.19 23.71
CA ALA A 5 -28.95 54.63 23.22
C ALA A 5 -29.09 53.15 22.84
N ASP A 6 -28.71 52.83 21.60
CA ASP A 6 -28.54 51.48 21.06
C ASP A 6 -27.51 50.68 21.85
N LYS A 7 -27.80 49.39 22.09
CA LYS A 7 -26.77 48.37 22.30
C LYS A 7 -27.06 47.17 21.41
N ALA A 8 -26.30 47.11 20.32
CA ALA A 8 -26.10 45.91 19.55
C ALA A 8 -25.52 44.81 20.47
N ALA A 9 -26.29 43.76 20.72
CA ALA A 9 -25.74 42.51 21.22
C ALA A 9 -25.39 41.67 19.99
N ALA A 10 -24.12 41.73 19.61
CA ALA A 10 -23.55 40.88 18.59
C ALA A 10 -23.74 39.41 18.98
N VAL A 11 -24.23 38.65 18.00
CA VAL A 11 -24.24 37.19 17.97
C VAL A 11 -22.82 36.70 18.29
N THR A 12 -22.63 36.14 19.48
CA THR A 12 -21.43 35.38 19.79
C THR A 12 -21.51 34.06 19.05
N ALA A 13 -20.60 33.91 18.09
CA ALA A 13 -20.40 32.75 17.28
C ALA A 13 -20.33 31.46 18.12
N GLU A 14 -21.17 30.52 17.72
CA GLU A 14 -20.96 29.08 17.69
C GLU A 14 -19.70 28.58 18.43
N GLU A 15 -19.91 28.02 19.62
CA GLU A 15 -19.00 27.04 20.20
C GLU A 15 -18.95 25.84 19.24
N SER A 16 -18.04 25.91 18.28
CA SER A 16 -17.59 24.78 17.47
C SER A 16 -17.08 23.73 18.45
N THR A 17 -17.95 22.78 18.80
CA THR A 17 -17.59 21.63 19.61
C THR A 17 -16.59 20.82 18.79
N GLY A 18 -15.31 21.00 19.13
CA GLY A 18 -14.16 20.39 18.46
C GLY A 18 -14.09 18.87 18.65
N TYR A 19 -15.14 18.15 18.24
CA TYR A 19 -15.15 16.70 18.10
C TYR A 19 -14.50 16.31 16.76
N GLY A 20 -13.26 16.74 16.55
CA GLY A 20 -12.37 16.05 15.62
C GLY A 20 -11.72 14.90 16.39
N ILE A 21 -11.78 13.67 15.86
CA ILE A 21 -11.00 12.56 16.41
C ILE A 21 -9.54 13.02 16.42
N GLN A 22 -8.99 13.27 17.61
CA GLN A 22 -7.57 13.54 17.75
C GLN A 22 -6.82 12.26 17.41
N TYR A 23 -6.28 12.19 16.20
CA TYR A 23 -5.32 11.15 15.84
C TYR A 23 -4.08 11.37 16.71
N THR A 24 -4.03 10.72 17.87
CA THR A 24 -2.78 10.58 18.60
C THR A 24 -1.81 9.78 17.72
N GLN A 25 -0.50 9.91 17.95
CA GLN A 25 0.52 9.13 17.23
C GLN A 25 0.25 7.61 17.24
N TRP A 26 -0.57 7.15 18.20
CA TRP A 26 -0.98 5.77 18.40
C TRP A 26 -2.27 5.37 17.65
N ASN A 27 -3.11 6.32 17.22
CA ASN A 27 -4.40 6.05 16.57
C ASN A 27 -4.43 6.46 15.08
N ARG A 28 -3.28 6.45 14.39
CA ARG A 28 -3.24 6.77 12.95
C ARG A 28 -3.92 5.67 12.13
N PRO A 29 -4.80 5.98 11.18
CA PRO A 29 -5.40 4.98 10.30
C PRO A 29 -4.33 4.24 9.46
N PRO A 30 -4.64 3.02 9.00
CA PRO A 30 -3.74 2.27 8.12
C PRO A 30 -3.45 3.06 6.82
N PRO A 31 -2.24 2.94 6.26
CA PRO A 31 -1.87 3.63 5.03
C PRO A 31 -2.73 3.11 3.87
N ARG A 32 -3.37 4.00 3.09
CA ARG A 32 -4.13 3.59 1.90
C ARG A 32 -3.21 3.13 0.77
N PHE A 33 -3.60 2.07 0.07
CA PHE A 33 -2.98 1.54 -1.12
C PHE A 33 -3.85 1.84 -2.34
N ASP A 34 -3.23 2.22 -3.44
CA ASP A 34 -3.89 2.61 -4.68
C ASP A 34 -3.81 1.51 -5.77
N GLY A 35 -3.28 0.34 -5.44
CA GLY A 35 -3.08 -0.76 -6.40
C GLY A 35 -1.81 -0.62 -7.25
N GLU A 36 -1.04 0.47 -7.10
CA GLU A 36 0.13 0.69 -7.93
C GLU A 36 1.31 -0.17 -7.48
N VAL A 37 1.73 -1.10 -8.36
CA VAL A 37 2.84 -2.04 -8.10
C VAL A 37 4.14 -1.32 -7.70
N LYS A 38 4.43 -0.15 -8.29
CA LYS A 38 5.63 0.64 -7.96
C LYS A 38 5.64 1.13 -6.51
N LYS A 39 4.47 1.40 -5.94
CA LYS A 39 4.29 1.89 -4.57
C LYS A 39 4.17 0.75 -3.57
N TRP A 40 4.00 -0.49 -4.03
CA TRP A 40 3.85 -1.67 -3.19
C TRP A 40 4.96 -1.80 -2.13
N PRO A 41 6.26 -1.66 -2.43
CA PRO A 41 7.30 -1.83 -1.41
C PRO A 41 7.23 -0.79 -0.29
N ILE A 42 7.04 0.47 -0.66
CA ILE A 42 6.91 1.58 0.31
C ILE A 42 5.64 1.39 1.14
N TRP A 43 4.55 0.97 0.51
CA TRP A 43 3.29 0.71 1.20
C TRP A 43 3.41 -0.48 2.16
N CYS A 44 4.05 -1.58 1.74
CA CYS A 44 4.31 -2.75 2.58
C CYS A 44 5.06 -2.39 3.86
N GLN A 45 6.15 -1.63 3.73
CA GLN A 45 6.92 -1.19 4.89
C GLN A 45 6.06 -0.36 5.85
N ARG A 46 5.22 0.54 5.31
CA ARG A 46 4.31 1.36 6.13
C ARG A 46 3.23 0.52 6.81
N PHE A 47 2.71 -0.51 6.14
CA PHE A 47 1.71 -1.41 6.69
C PHE A 47 2.32 -2.32 7.77
N GLN A 48 3.52 -2.85 7.56
CA GLN A 48 4.27 -3.59 8.58
C GLN A 48 4.50 -2.74 9.83
N ASN A 49 4.96 -1.49 9.66
CA ASN A 49 5.14 -0.56 10.77
C ASN A 49 3.81 -0.28 11.51
N HIS A 50 2.69 -0.25 10.78
CA HIS A 50 1.36 -0.12 11.38
C HIS A 50 1.00 -1.35 12.22
N CYS A 51 1.22 -2.55 11.72
CA CYS A 51 1.01 -3.80 12.46
C CYS A 51 1.93 -3.92 13.69
N THR A 52 3.21 -3.54 13.59
CA THR A 52 4.13 -3.49 14.75
C THR A 52 3.61 -2.56 15.84
N ARG A 53 3.04 -1.42 15.46
CA ARG A 53 2.46 -0.47 16.42
C ARG A 53 1.21 -1.00 17.13
N ILE A 54 0.42 -1.83 16.44
CA ILE A 54 -0.80 -2.46 16.99
C ILE A 54 -0.47 -3.78 17.72
N GLY A 55 0.73 -4.34 17.51
CA GLY A 55 1.17 -5.62 18.07
C GLY A 55 0.73 -6.84 17.25
N THR A 56 0.42 -6.66 15.96
CA THR A 56 -0.05 -7.73 15.05
C THR A 56 0.99 -8.14 14.00
N ASP A 57 2.24 -7.71 14.16
CA ASP A 57 3.37 -8.03 13.29
C ASP A 57 3.63 -9.53 13.13
N HIS A 58 3.51 -10.29 14.22
CA HIS A 58 3.64 -11.75 14.24
C HIS A 58 2.72 -12.45 13.23
N VAL A 59 1.55 -11.86 12.91
CA VAL A 59 0.62 -12.39 11.89
C VAL A 59 1.22 -12.28 10.48
N LEU A 60 1.92 -11.19 10.19
CA LEU A 60 2.56 -10.96 8.90
C LEU A 60 3.79 -11.85 8.73
N GLU A 61 4.56 -12.00 9.81
CA GLU A 61 5.76 -12.85 9.87
C GLU A 61 5.41 -14.34 9.93
N GLY A 62 4.15 -14.68 10.22
CA GLY A 62 3.71 -16.06 10.38
C GLY A 62 4.27 -16.74 11.63
N LYS A 63 4.65 -15.96 12.64
CA LYS A 63 5.08 -16.49 13.93
C LYS A 63 3.88 -17.08 14.66
N GLU A 64 4.09 -18.25 15.27
CA GLU A 64 3.09 -18.89 16.10
C GLU A 64 3.01 -18.15 17.45
N VAL A 65 1.78 -17.97 17.92
CA VAL A 65 1.48 -17.38 19.23
C VAL A 65 0.87 -18.50 20.06
N ASP A 66 1.34 -18.65 21.30
CA ASP A 66 0.92 -19.73 22.20
C ASP A 66 -0.59 -19.71 22.51
N ASP A 67 -1.21 -18.53 22.49
CA ASP A 67 -2.67 -18.36 22.64
C ASP A 67 -3.37 -18.35 21.27
N GLU A 68 -4.06 -19.46 20.96
CA GLU A 68 -4.84 -19.62 19.72
C GLU A 68 -5.99 -18.61 19.58
N THR A 69 -6.59 -18.17 20.69
CA THR A 69 -7.71 -17.22 20.68
C THR A 69 -7.21 -15.83 20.32
N GLU A 70 -6.09 -15.44 20.92
CA GLU A 70 -5.40 -14.19 20.61
C GLU A 70 -4.88 -14.18 19.16
N ALA A 71 -4.27 -15.28 18.72
CA ALA A 71 -3.82 -15.45 17.34
C ALA A 71 -4.97 -15.31 16.33
N MET A 72 -6.13 -15.92 16.62
CA MET A 72 -7.30 -15.80 15.75
C MET A 72 -7.84 -14.37 15.72
N ARG A 73 -7.83 -13.67 16.86
CA ARG A 73 -8.24 -12.26 16.94
C ARG A 73 -7.31 -11.38 16.10
N HIS A 74 -6.00 -11.53 16.24
CA HIS A 74 -5.02 -10.75 15.49
C HIS A 74 -5.10 -11.02 13.98
N LYS A 75 -5.28 -12.28 13.57
CA LYS A 75 -5.52 -12.63 12.15
C LYS A 75 -6.75 -11.92 11.57
N LYS A 76 -7.84 -11.87 12.33
CA LYS A 76 -9.07 -11.15 11.92
C LYS A 76 -8.87 -9.63 11.90
N MET A 77 -8.13 -9.07 12.85
CA MET A 77 -7.82 -7.64 12.87
C MET A 77 -7.03 -7.24 11.63
N VAL A 78 -5.94 -7.95 11.33
CA VAL A 78 -5.13 -7.71 10.13
C VAL A 78 -5.97 -7.85 8.86
N HIS A 79 -6.88 -8.82 8.78
CA HIS A 79 -7.79 -8.95 7.64
C HIS A 79 -8.69 -7.72 7.46
N MET A 80 -9.25 -7.18 8.55
CA MET A 80 -10.08 -5.97 8.48
C MET A 80 -9.25 -4.75 8.09
N ASP A 81 -8.08 -4.58 8.69
CA ASP A 81 -7.18 -3.47 8.36
C ASP A 81 -6.81 -3.50 6.87
N LEU A 82 -6.51 -4.68 6.32
CA LEU A 82 -6.27 -4.87 4.89
C LEU A 82 -7.46 -4.45 4.03
N LEU A 83 -8.70 -4.82 4.40
CA LEU A 83 -9.89 -4.43 3.65
C LEU A 83 -10.14 -2.92 3.66
N GLU A 84 -9.80 -2.22 4.75
CA GLU A 84 -10.00 -0.78 4.85
C GLU A 84 -8.97 0.04 4.07
N CYS A 85 -7.77 -0.52 3.92
CA CYS A 85 -6.63 0.21 3.35
C CYS A 85 -6.35 -0.11 1.87
N LEU A 86 -6.85 -1.22 1.34
CA LEU A 86 -6.62 -1.63 -0.04
C LEU A 86 -7.61 -0.98 -1.03
N ASP A 87 -7.22 -0.93 -2.30
CA ASP A 87 -8.11 -0.56 -3.41
C ASP A 87 -9.08 -1.71 -3.77
N ASP A 88 -10.13 -1.40 -4.53
CA ASP A 88 -11.16 -2.37 -4.91
C ASP A 88 -10.62 -3.59 -5.67
N GLN A 89 -9.56 -3.43 -6.48
CA GLN A 89 -8.96 -4.55 -7.21
C GLN A 89 -8.18 -5.45 -6.26
N SER A 90 -7.37 -4.87 -5.38
CA SER A 90 -6.62 -5.63 -4.37
C SER A 90 -7.55 -6.32 -3.36
N VAL A 91 -8.65 -5.67 -2.96
CA VAL A 91 -9.70 -6.30 -2.13
C VAL A 91 -10.31 -7.50 -2.84
N ASN A 92 -10.57 -7.39 -4.14
CA ASN A 92 -11.09 -8.50 -4.94
C ASN A 92 -10.14 -9.71 -5.01
N LEU A 93 -8.83 -9.52 -4.87
CA LEU A 93 -7.87 -10.63 -4.81
C LEU A 93 -8.03 -11.45 -3.51
N ILE A 94 -8.29 -10.78 -2.39
CA ILE A 94 -8.31 -11.42 -1.06
C ILE A 94 -9.71 -11.80 -0.56
N LYS A 95 -10.79 -11.34 -1.22
CA LYS A 95 -12.18 -11.58 -0.78
C LYS A 95 -12.57 -13.06 -0.63
N HIS A 96 -11.85 -13.96 -1.33
CA HIS A 96 -12.12 -15.39 -1.32
C HIS A 96 -11.42 -16.15 -0.18
N VAL A 97 -10.61 -15.46 0.61
CA VAL A 97 -9.91 -16.07 1.75
C VAL A 97 -10.93 -16.44 2.82
N LYS A 98 -11.09 -17.75 3.03
CA LYS A 98 -11.93 -18.31 4.08
C LYS A 98 -11.42 -17.89 5.46
N ASP A 99 -12.35 -17.81 6.41
CA ASP A 99 -12.09 -17.55 7.83
C ASP A 99 -11.52 -16.18 8.19
N LYS A 100 -11.46 -15.24 7.23
CA LYS A 100 -10.92 -13.88 7.43
C LYS A 100 -9.49 -13.92 7.98
N ASP A 101 -8.69 -14.84 7.44
CA ASP A 101 -7.31 -15.05 7.85
C ASP A 101 -6.40 -14.00 7.21
N GLY A 102 -6.06 -12.96 7.99
CA GLY A 102 -5.18 -11.88 7.54
C GLY A 102 -3.80 -12.33 7.09
N ALA A 103 -3.26 -13.42 7.67
CA ALA A 103 -1.97 -13.96 7.27
C ALA A 103 -2.02 -14.55 5.85
N LYS A 104 -3.12 -15.23 5.50
CA LYS A 104 -3.32 -15.75 4.14
C LYS A 104 -3.56 -14.62 3.14
N CYS A 105 -4.35 -13.61 3.51
CA CYS A 105 -4.55 -12.43 2.67
C CYS A 105 -3.22 -11.73 2.37
N TRP A 106 -2.39 -11.53 3.41
CA TRP A 106 -1.07 -10.93 3.27
C TRP A 106 -0.19 -11.71 2.30
N LYS A 107 -0.10 -13.03 2.46
CA LYS A 107 0.68 -13.90 1.56
C LYS A 107 0.23 -13.81 0.09
N ILE A 108 -1.08 -13.76 -0.16
CA ILE A 108 -1.63 -13.63 -1.51
C ILE A 108 -1.22 -12.28 -2.13
N LEU A 109 -1.31 -11.20 -1.36
CA LEU A 109 -0.94 -9.86 -1.86
C LEU A 109 0.56 -9.78 -2.14
N VAL A 110 1.39 -10.24 -1.20
CA VAL A 110 2.85 -10.32 -1.37
C VAL A 110 3.18 -11.11 -2.64
N ALA A 111 2.61 -12.31 -2.82
CA ALA A 111 2.85 -13.11 -4.02
C ALA A 111 2.39 -12.41 -5.31
N HIS A 112 1.25 -11.70 -5.28
CA HIS A 112 0.73 -11.00 -6.45
C HIS A 112 1.60 -9.81 -6.86
N PHE A 113 1.96 -8.95 -5.91
CA PHE A 113 2.68 -7.71 -6.20
C PHE A 113 4.19 -7.92 -6.32
N GLU A 114 4.78 -8.86 -5.57
CA GLU A 114 6.21 -9.18 -5.66
C GLU A 114 6.50 -10.13 -6.82
N GLY A 115 5.67 -11.16 -7.01
CA GLY A 115 5.77 -12.06 -8.16
C GLY A 115 5.58 -11.31 -9.47
N SER A 116 4.68 -10.31 -9.50
CA SER A 116 4.58 -9.41 -10.65
C SER A 116 5.88 -8.65 -10.92
N CYS A 117 6.66 -8.29 -9.90
CA CYS A 117 7.91 -7.56 -10.09
C CYS A 117 9.01 -8.46 -10.68
N GLU A 118 9.18 -9.66 -10.15
CA GLU A 118 10.15 -10.64 -10.66
C GLU A 118 9.78 -11.16 -12.06
N ASP A 119 8.49 -11.47 -12.29
CA ASP A 119 7.97 -11.84 -13.61
C ASP A 119 8.16 -10.71 -14.63
N LYS A 120 7.98 -9.44 -14.22
CA LYS A 120 8.24 -8.27 -15.07
C LYS A 120 9.71 -8.11 -15.40
N VAL A 121 10.62 -8.32 -14.44
CA VAL A 121 12.06 -8.28 -14.70
C VAL A 121 12.46 -9.38 -15.68
N ASN A 122 11.98 -10.60 -15.48
CA ASN A 122 12.23 -11.73 -16.38
C ASN A 122 11.65 -11.50 -17.78
N ALA A 123 10.43 -10.95 -17.87
CA ALA A 123 9.83 -10.54 -19.14
C ALA A 123 10.67 -9.46 -19.85
N THR A 124 11.14 -8.45 -19.11
CA THR A 124 11.97 -7.36 -19.65
C THR A 124 13.33 -7.86 -20.13
N ILE A 125 13.98 -8.79 -19.39
CA ILE A 125 15.22 -9.46 -19.83
C ILE A 125 14.98 -10.21 -21.13
N LYS A 126 13.85 -10.93 -21.24
CA LYS A 126 13.49 -11.66 -22.45
C LYS A 126 13.21 -10.73 -23.63
N GLU A 127 12.57 -9.59 -23.39
CA GLU A 127 12.35 -8.56 -24.40
C GLU A 127 13.67 -7.95 -24.88
N PHE A 128 14.57 -7.61 -23.95
CA PHE A 128 15.90 -7.10 -24.27
C PHE A 128 16.74 -8.12 -25.06
N GLY A 129 16.72 -9.38 -24.65
CA GLY A 129 17.44 -10.46 -25.34
C GLY A 129 16.91 -10.77 -26.75
N ASN A 130 15.64 -10.45 -27.02
CA ASN A 130 15.03 -10.57 -28.34
C ASN A 130 15.06 -9.27 -29.14
N LEU A 131 15.63 -8.19 -28.60
CA LEU A 131 15.65 -6.89 -29.24
C LEU A 131 16.51 -6.96 -30.51
N LYS A 132 15.86 -6.75 -31.65
CA LYS A 132 16.49 -6.65 -32.97
C LYS A 132 15.91 -5.43 -33.68
N MET A 133 16.75 -4.78 -34.47
CA MET A 133 16.33 -3.68 -35.33
C MET A 133 15.39 -4.23 -36.41
N GLY A 134 14.24 -3.60 -36.58
CA GLY A 134 13.31 -3.93 -37.66
C GLY A 134 13.89 -3.54 -39.03
N GLU A 135 13.43 -4.19 -40.10
CA GLU A 135 13.90 -3.89 -41.48
C GLU A 135 13.50 -2.48 -41.95
N GLU A 136 12.41 -1.93 -41.40
CA GLU A 136 11.91 -0.58 -41.70
C GLU A 136 12.09 0.41 -40.53
N GLU A 137 12.76 -0.01 -39.45
CA GLU A 137 12.97 0.82 -38.26
C GLU A 137 14.19 1.73 -38.43
N SER A 138 14.07 3.00 -38.07
CA SER A 138 15.24 3.89 -38.02
C SER A 138 16.13 3.58 -36.82
N MET A 139 17.42 3.84 -36.94
CA MET A 139 18.38 3.67 -35.84
C MET A 139 17.95 4.44 -34.57
N ALA A 140 17.33 5.62 -34.73
CA ALA A 140 16.85 6.42 -33.61
C ALA A 140 15.67 5.74 -32.87
N GLU A 141 14.73 5.13 -33.60
CA GLU A 141 13.61 4.40 -33.01
C GLU A 141 14.08 3.14 -32.29
N TYR A 142 15.06 2.44 -32.87
CA TYR A 142 15.68 1.27 -32.24
C TYR A 142 16.36 1.62 -30.91
N ILE A 143 17.16 2.69 -30.90
CA ILE A 143 17.83 3.17 -29.67
C ILE A 143 16.79 3.61 -28.63
N ALA A 144 15.74 4.32 -29.05
CA ALA A 144 14.67 4.74 -28.14
C ALA A 144 13.94 3.56 -27.49
N ARG A 145 13.69 2.45 -28.22
CA ARG A 145 13.14 1.23 -27.63
C ARG A 145 14.13 0.57 -26.66
N ALA A 146 15.40 0.50 -27.03
CA ALA A 146 16.43 -0.07 -26.18
C ALA A 146 16.54 0.70 -24.84
N ASP A 147 16.52 2.02 -24.90
CA ASP A 147 16.55 2.89 -23.72
C ASP A 147 15.30 2.74 -22.86
N ASN A 148 14.12 2.61 -23.47
CA ASN A 148 12.87 2.40 -22.73
C ASN A 148 12.86 1.04 -21.99
N ILE A 149 13.28 -0.03 -22.67
CA ILE A 149 13.41 -1.36 -22.04
C ILE A 149 14.43 -1.33 -20.90
N LYS A 150 15.56 -0.63 -21.10
CA LYS A 150 16.59 -0.44 -20.07
C LYS A 150 16.06 0.35 -18.87
N GLU A 151 15.29 1.40 -19.09
CA GLU A 151 14.68 2.20 -18.02
C GLU A 151 13.66 1.36 -17.22
N ILE A 152 12.83 0.58 -17.89
CA ILE A 152 11.90 -0.38 -17.26
C ILE A 152 12.68 -1.42 -16.44
N PHE A 153 13.78 -1.96 -16.98
CA PHE A 153 14.62 -2.92 -16.28
C PHE A 153 15.24 -2.32 -15.01
N VAL A 154 15.89 -1.15 -15.11
CA VAL A 154 16.50 -0.47 -13.95
C VAL A 154 15.45 -0.20 -12.88
N ASN A 155 14.32 0.38 -13.25
CA ASN A 155 13.26 0.70 -12.30
C ASN A 155 12.71 -0.54 -11.59
N ASN A 156 12.54 -1.67 -12.28
CA ASN A 156 12.05 -2.89 -11.64
C ASN A 156 13.16 -3.62 -10.85
N SER A 157 14.43 -3.53 -11.26
CA SER A 157 15.57 -4.13 -10.54
C SER A 157 15.87 -3.42 -9.22
N VAL A 158 15.76 -2.09 -9.15
CA VAL A 158 15.92 -1.32 -7.90
C VAL A 158 14.87 -1.74 -6.86
N LEU A 159 13.66 -2.09 -7.30
CA LEU A 159 12.61 -2.61 -6.40
C LEU A 159 12.92 -4.01 -5.84
N LEU A 160 13.84 -4.77 -6.48
CA LEU A 160 14.32 -6.07 -6.00
C LEU A 160 15.56 -5.93 -5.10
N ASP A 161 16.50 -5.03 -5.43
CA ASP A 161 17.76 -4.87 -4.69
C ASP A 161 17.57 -4.30 -3.27
N ASP A 162 16.55 -3.47 -3.04
CA ASP A 162 16.19 -2.96 -1.70
C ASP A 162 15.74 -4.07 -0.71
N LYS A 163 15.57 -5.32 -1.16
CA LYS A 163 15.22 -6.47 -0.31
C LYS A 163 16.40 -7.34 0.10
N PHE A 164 17.61 -7.08 -0.40
CA PHE A 164 18.82 -7.83 -0.03
C PHE A 164 19.73 -7.11 0.97
N ILE A 165 19.33 -5.94 1.48
CA ILE A 165 20.00 -5.29 2.61
C ILE A 165 19.31 -5.76 3.90
N ILE A 166 19.75 -6.93 4.39
CA ILE A 166 19.52 -7.40 5.77
C ILE A 166 20.50 -6.68 6.69
#